data_AF-A0A9Q3H7U9-F1
#
_entry.id   AF-A0A9Q3H7U9-F1
#
_cell.length_a   1.000
_cell.length_b   1.000
_cell.length_c   1.000
_cell.angle_alpha   90.00
_cell.angle_beta   90.00
_cell.angle_gamma   90.00
#
_symmetry.space_group_name_H-M   'P 1'
#
loop_
_entity.id
_entity.type
_entity.pdbx_description
1 polymer ?
#
loop_
_entity_poly.entity_id
_entity_poly.type
_entity_poly.pdbx_seq_one_letter_code
_entity_poly.pdbx_strand_id
1 'polypeptide(L)'
;MNKAFASDKEPLGAIIGHEVDIILNIERPYPPLLRRTAYPESPKSREALEIHIKELVDLGLIRKAGHDEELERTAPVIVAWHNGKSRMVGDFRALNT
;
A
#
# COMPACT_ATOMS: atom_id res chain seq x y z
N MET A 1 -6.97 26.36 16.81
CA MET A 1 -6.28 25.24 16.16
C MET A 1 -5.91 25.67 14.75
N ASN A 2 -4.65 25.48 14.37
CA ASN A 2 -4.12 25.95 13.09
C ASN A 2 -4.54 24.95 11.99
N LYS A 3 -5.33 25.38 10.99
CA LYS A 3 -5.86 24.53 9.90
C LYS A 3 -4.78 23.97 8.94
N ALA A 4 -3.50 24.18 9.26
CA ALA A 4 -2.37 23.81 8.42
C ALA A 4 -1.85 22.38 8.67
N PHE A 5 -2.31 21.71 9.73
CA PHE A 5 -1.82 20.38 10.12
C PHE A 5 -2.92 19.34 9.96
N ALA A 6 -2.59 18.23 9.30
CA ALA A 6 -3.48 17.08 9.18
C ALA A 6 -3.83 16.51 10.56
N SER A 7 -5.09 16.13 10.74
CA SER A 7 -5.58 15.42 11.93
C SER A 7 -6.21 14.09 11.54
N ASP A 8 -6.45 13.23 12.52
CA ASP A 8 -7.18 11.97 12.37
C ASP A 8 -8.68 12.14 12.09
N LYS A 9 -9.18 13.38 12.11
CA LYS A 9 -10.60 13.74 11.91
C LYS A 9 -10.93 14.19 10.49
N GLU A 10 -9.90 14.43 9.68
CA GLU A 10 -10.05 14.90 8.30
C GLU A 10 -9.48 13.84 7.36
N PRO A 11 -10.20 13.47 6.28
CA PRO A 11 -9.72 12.45 5.35
C PRO A 11 -8.43 12.91 4.68
N LEU A 12 -7.41 12.05 4.71
CA LEU A 12 -6.19 12.25 3.92
C LEU A 12 -6.58 12.15 2.44
N GLY A 13 -6.19 13.14 1.63
CA GLY A 13 -6.58 13.21 0.22
C GLY A 13 -7.84 14.03 -0.07
N ALA A 14 -8.35 14.83 0.87
CA ALA A 14 -9.47 15.76 0.63
C ALA A 14 -9.17 16.86 -0.42
N ILE A 15 -7.91 17.01 -0.85
CA ILE A 15 -7.50 17.97 -1.87
C ILE A 15 -7.65 17.32 -3.24
N ILE A 16 -8.69 17.73 -3.97
CA ILE A 16 -9.01 17.28 -5.32
C ILE A 16 -8.11 18.01 -6.33
N GLY A 17 -7.69 17.34 -7.42
CA GLY A 17 -6.91 17.95 -8.51
C GLY A 17 -5.40 17.72 -8.41
N HIS A 18 -4.95 16.89 -7.45
CA HIS A 18 -3.56 16.49 -7.28
C HIS A 18 -3.34 14.99 -7.59
N GLU A 19 -4.24 14.40 -8.36
CA GLU A 19 -4.11 13.04 -8.85
C GLU A 19 -2.90 12.93 -9.78
N VAL A 20 -2.21 11.78 -9.73
CA VAL A 20 -1.02 11.52 -10.54
C VAL A 20 -1.30 10.33 -11.44
N ASP A 21 -1.14 10.54 -12.75
CA ASP A 21 -1.15 9.46 -13.73
C ASP A 21 0.22 8.80 -13.79
N ILE A 22 0.28 7.54 -13.35
CA ILE A 22 1.49 6.72 -13.42
C ILE A 22 1.36 5.77 -14.60
N ILE A 23 2.17 6.00 -15.64
CA ILE A 23 2.21 5.20 -16.86
C ILE A 23 3.45 4.29 -16.81
N LEU A 24 3.26 2.99 -17.08
CA LEU A 24 4.37 2.07 -17.22
C LEU A 24 5.06 2.26 -18.58
N ASN A 25 6.38 2.10 -18.58
CA ASN A 25 7.22 2.12 -19.79
C ASN A 25 7.20 0.78 -20.57
N ILE A 26 6.39 -0.18 -20.13
CA ILE A 26 6.24 -1.50 -20.74
C ILE A 26 4.77 -1.77 -21.08
N GLU A 27 4.55 -2.54 -22.13
CA GLU A 27 3.22 -2.96 -22.58
C GLU A 27 2.91 -4.40 -22.16
N ARG A 28 1.63 -4.79 -22.28
CA ARG A 28 1.18 -6.15 -22.02
C ARG A 28 1.72 -7.12 -23.09
N PRO A 29 2.00 -8.39 -22.74
CA PRO A 29 1.85 -8.99 -21.41
C PRO A 29 2.96 -8.55 -20.45
N TYR A 30 2.59 -8.22 -19.21
CA TYR A 30 3.56 -7.81 -18.19
C TYR A 30 4.44 -8.99 -17.74
N PRO A 31 5.71 -8.74 -17.38
CA PRO A 31 6.59 -9.78 -16.90
C PRO A 31 6.06 -10.37 -15.57
N PRO A 32 6.25 -11.68 -15.32
CA PRO A 32 5.81 -12.33 -14.08
C PRO A 32 6.33 -11.65 -12.80
N LEU A 33 7.47 -10.94 -12.89
CA LEU A 33 8.05 -10.19 -11.79
C LEU A 33 7.15 -9.04 -11.28
N LEU A 34 6.18 -8.58 -12.08
CA LEU A 34 5.18 -7.61 -11.61
C LEU A 34 3.97 -8.26 -10.92
N ARG A 35 3.86 -9.59 -10.90
CA ARG A 35 2.79 -10.35 -10.25
C ARG A 35 3.35 -11.25 -9.16
N ARG A 36 3.88 -10.64 -8.11
CA ARG A 36 4.55 -11.36 -7.02
C ARG A 36 3.57 -11.78 -5.95
N THR A 37 3.75 -13.00 -5.42
CA THR A 37 3.01 -13.49 -4.27
C THR A 37 3.50 -12.82 -2.99
N ALA A 38 2.64 -12.77 -1.97
CA ALA A 38 3.05 -12.35 -0.63
C ALA A 38 4.15 -13.27 -0.08
N TYR A 39 5.05 -12.70 0.72
CA TYR A 39 6.03 -13.48 1.46
C TYR A 39 5.36 -14.19 2.66
N PRO A 40 5.91 -15.33 3.11
CA PRO A 40 5.47 -15.92 4.36
C PRO A 40 5.84 -14.99 5.52
N GLU A 41 4.87 -14.75 6.42
CA GLU A 41 5.02 -13.80 7.52
C GLU A 41 4.93 -14.49 8.89
N SER A 42 5.69 -13.98 9.85
CA SER A 42 5.60 -14.43 11.24
C SER A 42 4.27 -14.01 11.87
N PRO A 43 3.76 -14.69 12.92
CA PRO A 43 2.53 -14.27 13.61
C PRO A 43 2.58 -12.80 14.07
N LYS A 44 3.71 -12.36 14.62
CA LYS A 44 3.94 -10.98 15.04
C LYS A 44 3.89 -9.98 13.88
N SER A 45 4.47 -10.34 12.74
CA SER A 45 4.41 -9.50 11.53
C SER A 45 2.99 -9.41 11.00
N ARG A 46 2.25 -10.52 11.02
CA ARG A 46 0.86 -10.59 10.56
C ARG A 46 -0.05 -9.68 11.39
N GLU A 47 0.03 -9.75 12.71
CA GLU A 47 -0.72 -8.86 13.61
C GLU A 47 -0.40 -7.38 13.33
N ALA A 48 0.88 -7.04 13.15
CA ALA A 48 1.28 -5.68 12.80
C ALA A 48 0.73 -5.25 11.43
N LEU A 49 0.76 -6.11 10.42
CA LEU A 49 0.17 -5.82 9.10
C LEU A 49 -1.33 -5.59 9.20
N GLU A 50 -2.05 -6.40 9.96
CA GLU A 50 -3.50 -6.25 10.14
C GLU A 50 -3.86 -4.89 10.76
N ILE A 51 -3.07 -4.42 11.73
CA ILE A 51 -3.22 -3.07 12.31
C ILE A 51 -2.96 -1.99 11.26
N HIS A 52 -1.81 -2.03 10.57
CA HIS A 52 -1.44 -1.03 9.56
C HIS A 52 -2.45 -0.97 8.40
N ILE A 53 -2.88 -2.14 7.91
CA ILE A 53 -3.88 -2.23 6.83
C ILE A 53 -5.19 -1.62 7.29
N LYS A 54 -5.64 -1.94 8.52
CA LYS A 54 -6.87 -1.36 9.07
C LYS A 54 -6.80 0.17 9.13
N GLU A 55 -5.72 0.72 9.66
CA GLU A 55 -5.53 2.17 9.75
C GLU A 55 -5.58 2.83 8.36
N LEU A 56 -4.89 2.26 7.36
CA LEU A 56 -4.88 2.80 6.00
C LEU A 56 -6.24 2.69 5.30
N VAL A 57 -7.02 1.65 5.59
CA VAL A 57 -8.41 1.52 5.10
C VAL A 57 -9.31 2.55 5.77
N ASP A 58 -9.21 2.72 7.09
CA ASP A 58 -10.02 3.70 7.84
C ASP A 58 -9.71 5.14 7.38
N LEU A 59 -8.45 5.42 7.00
CA LEU A 59 -8.01 6.69 6.42
C LEU A 59 -8.37 6.86 4.93
N GLY A 60 -8.93 5.83 4.28
CA GLY A 60 -9.29 5.87 2.86
C GLY A 60 -8.10 5.85 1.88
N LEU A 61 -6.90 5.47 2.35
CA LEU A 61 -5.68 5.45 1.53
C LEU A 61 -5.54 4.18 0.69
N ILE A 62 -6.07 3.05 1.19
CA ILE A 62 -6.13 1.78 0.45
C ILE A 62 -7.53 1.19 0.57
N ARG A 63 -7.88 0.31 -0.37
CA ARG A 63 -9.13 -0.45 -0.34
C ARG A 63 -8.89 -1.93 -0.60
N LYS A 64 -9.84 -2.76 -0.17
CA LYS A 64 -9.88 -4.16 -0.59
C LYS A 64 -10.23 -4.22 -2.08
N ALA A 65 -9.48 -5.00 -2.85
CA ALA A 65 -9.83 -5.32 -4.23
C ALA A 65 -11.14 -6.10 -4.30
N GLY A 66 -11.94 -5.86 -5.33
CA GLY A 66 -13.19 -6.60 -5.57
C GLY A 66 -12.93 -8.09 -5.81
N HIS A 67 -13.95 -8.93 -5.60
CA HIS A 67 -13.83 -10.38 -5.82
C HIS A 67 -13.45 -10.71 -7.27
N ASP A 68 -14.05 -9.99 -8.22
CA ASP A 68 -13.83 -10.16 -9.67
C ASP A 68 -12.83 -9.14 -10.24
N GLU A 69 -12.14 -8.39 -9.38
CA GLU A 69 -11.12 -7.42 -9.82
C GLU A 69 -9.82 -8.14 -10.14
N GLU A 70 -9.49 -8.26 -11.42
CA GLU A 70 -8.22 -8.86 -11.83
C GLU A 70 -7.06 -7.92 -11.48
N LEU A 71 -6.23 -8.36 -10.53
CA LEU A 71 -4.98 -7.70 -10.20
C LEU A 71 -3.87 -8.18 -11.13
N GLU A 72 -3.66 -7.45 -12.23
CA GLU A 72 -2.59 -7.73 -13.19
C GLU A 72 -1.20 -7.58 -12.57
N ARG A 73 -1.08 -6.78 -11.50
CA ARG A 73 0.18 -6.44 -10.82
C ARG A 73 0.01 -6.52 -9.32
N THR A 74 0.99 -7.12 -8.64
CA THR A 74 1.02 -7.26 -7.19
C THR A 74 2.44 -7.10 -6.68
N ALA A 75 2.60 -6.28 -5.64
CA ALA A 75 3.86 -6.11 -4.92
C ALA A 75 3.69 -6.68 -3.50
N PRO A 76 4.65 -7.49 -3.01
CA PRO A 76 4.59 -7.99 -1.66
C PRO A 76 4.88 -6.85 -0.67
N VAL A 77 4.35 -7.01 0.53
CA VAL A 77 4.53 -6.06 1.62
C VAL A 77 5.26 -6.78 2.76
N ILE A 78 6.16 -6.07 3.43
CA ILE A 78 6.91 -6.56 4.60
C ILE A 78 6.72 -5.63 5.78
N VAL A 79 7.06 -6.10 6.97
CA VAL A 79 7.13 -5.28 8.19
C VAL A 79 8.57 -4.98 8.57
N ALA A 80 8.92 -3.70 8.66
CA ALA A 80 10.18 -3.24 9.23
C ALA A 80 9.99 -2.87 10.71
N TRP A 81 10.87 -3.40 11.58
CA TRP A 81 10.83 -3.15 13.02
C TRP A 81 11.98 -2.24 13.45
N HIS A 82 11.69 -1.23 14.26
CA HIS A 82 12.69 -0.36 14.87
C HIS A 82 12.20 0.20 16.20
N ASN A 83 13.00 0.07 17.27
CA ASN A 83 12.68 0.53 18.63
C ASN A 83 11.27 0.13 19.11
N GLY A 84 10.90 -1.14 18.90
CA GLY A 84 9.59 -1.68 19.30
C GLY A 84 8.41 -1.24 18.43
N LYS A 85 8.63 -0.40 17.42
CA LYS A 85 7.61 0.05 16.46
C LYS A 85 7.73 -0.70 15.14
N SER A 86 6.60 -0.94 14.49
CA SER A 86 6.52 -1.56 13.17
C SER A 86 6.11 -0.55 12.10
N ARG A 87 6.53 -0.78 10.85
CA ARG A 87 6.08 -0.07 9.67
C ARG A 87 5.82 -1.05 8.54
N MET A 88 4.73 -0.84 7.81
CA MET A 88 4.41 -1.55 6.59
C MET A 88 5.22 -0.97 5.42
N VAL A 89 5.87 -1.82 4.62
CA VAL A 89 6.73 -1.41 3.50
C VAL A 89 6.40 -2.24 2.26
N GLY A 90 6.02 -1.58 1.16
CA GLY A 90 5.82 -2.24 -0.13
C GLY A 90 7.14 -2.45 -0.87
N ASP A 91 7.36 -3.66 -1.39
CA ASP A 91 8.51 -4.00 -2.22
C ASP A 91 8.22 -3.69 -3.70
N PHE A 92 8.37 -2.41 -4.07
CA PHE A 92 8.11 -1.90 -5.41
C PHE A 92 9.32 -1.94 -6.35
N ARG A 93 10.42 -2.63 -6.00
CA ARG A 93 11.64 -2.65 -6.83
C ARG A 93 11.38 -3.12 -8.26
N ALA A 94 10.56 -4.15 -8.41
CA ALA A 94 10.14 -4.67 -9.71
C ALA A 94 9.33 -3.66 -10.54
N LEU A 95 8.53 -2.82 -9.87
CA LEU A 95 7.74 -1.77 -10.52
C LEU A 95 8.60 -0.59 -10.98
N ASN A 96 9.71 -0.34 -10.28
CA ASN A 96 10.59 0.82 -10.48
C ASN A 96 11.77 0.56 -11.43
N THR A 97 11.81 -0.60 -12.08
CA THR A 97 12.89 -0.99 -13.02
C THR A 97 12.46 -0.70 -14.45
#